data_AF-A0AA48HHV5-F1
#
_entry.id   AF-A0AA48HHV5-F1
#
_cell.length_a   1.000
_cell.length_b   1.000
_cell.length_c   1.000
_cell.angle_alpha   90.00
_cell.angle_beta   90.00
_cell.angle_gamma   90.00
#
_symmetry.space_group_name_H-M   'P 1'
#
loop_
_entity.id
_entity.type
_entity.pdbx_description
1 polymer ?
#
loop_
_entity_poly.entity_id
_entity_poly.type
_entity_poly.pdbx_seq_one_letter_code
_entity_poly.pdbx_strand_id
1 'polypeptide(L)'
;MYLANLTAQQFLDFSLLETLANANSTIYKLSPFELLFESQKTIDSTVFPLSETDNKAQTSETLSKLVVLGEGLNLEKLQQINTEFAELTIQSWQVSPKVSGEGVVAKAHLSKTFDNSLNSKIAQLANRLHVELALVQQPPKLQEGGLMVMDMDSTLIAVECIDEIAKLAGLGDKVAEITELAMQGKLDFRESLYNRVACLQGVDVTLLQGIRDRLPLMPGLSKLVHVMQQHQWKIAIASGGFTFFADYLKERLNLCEAVSNVLEVADGKLTGKVIGEVIDANAKAATLKRLAEHYHVPASQTIAVGDGANDLVMMAEAAFGVAYHAKPVVGEKASVAIRFGGLDTLLEFLD
;
A
#
# COMPACT_ATOMS: atom_id res chain seq x y z
N MET A 1 44.67 -33.66 -24.51
CA MET A 1 45.87 -32.81 -24.39
C MET A 1 45.71 -31.69 -25.42
N TYR A 2 44.95 -30.63 -25.14
CA TYR A 2 45.26 -29.54 -24.22
C TYR A 2 43.98 -29.02 -23.54
N LEU A 3 44.06 -28.82 -22.23
CA LEU A 3 43.16 -27.98 -21.44
C LEU A 3 43.64 -26.52 -21.57
N ALA A 4 42.72 -25.57 -21.72
CA ALA A 4 42.94 -24.18 -21.33
C ALA A 4 41.60 -23.45 -21.09
N ASN A 5 41.30 -23.24 -19.80
CA ASN A 5 40.61 -22.09 -19.20
C ASN A 5 39.37 -21.51 -19.91
N LEU A 6 38.18 -21.91 -19.44
CA LEU A 6 36.97 -21.11 -19.54
C LEU A 6 36.97 -20.05 -18.42
N THR A 7 36.93 -18.78 -18.80
CA THR A 7 36.67 -17.63 -17.90
C THR A 7 35.23 -17.13 -18.09
N ALA A 8 34.61 -16.70 -16.99
CA ALA A 8 33.18 -16.35 -16.84
C ALA A 8 32.73 -15.07 -17.58
N GLN A 9 32.85 -15.04 -18.92
CA GLN A 9 32.43 -13.86 -19.71
C GLN A 9 31.94 -14.17 -21.13
N GLN A 10 31.30 -15.33 -21.35
CA GLN A 10 30.67 -15.70 -22.64
C GLN A 10 29.34 -16.49 -22.48
N PHE A 11 28.51 -16.11 -21.51
CA PHE A 11 27.11 -16.56 -21.41
C PHE A 11 26.20 -15.33 -21.29
N LEU A 12 26.15 -14.53 -22.35
CA LEU A 12 25.14 -13.50 -22.57
C LEU A 12 24.97 -13.36 -24.08
N ASP A 13 23.71 -13.47 -24.51
CA ASP A 13 23.19 -13.38 -25.88
C ASP A 13 23.62 -14.47 -26.86
N PHE A 14 22.67 -15.37 -27.18
CA PHE A 14 22.33 -15.91 -28.51
C PHE A 14 21.51 -17.20 -28.34
N SER A 15 20.21 -17.08 -28.01
CA SER A 15 19.26 -18.20 -28.22
C SER A 15 17.77 -17.81 -28.33
N LEU A 16 17.41 -16.52 -28.30
CA LEU A 16 15.99 -16.12 -28.44
C LEU A 16 15.61 -15.40 -29.75
N LEU A 17 16.54 -15.23 -30.69
CA LEU A 17 16.30 -14.38 -31.88
C LEU A 17 16.36 -15.09 -33.26
N GLU A 18 16.59 -16.40 -33.33
CA GLU A 18 16.75 -17.08 -34.65
C GLU A 18 15.53 -17.82 -35.20
N THR A 19 14.39 -17.85 -34.50
CA THR A 19 13.20 -18.57 -35.00
C THR A 19 12.11 -17.68 -35.60
N LEU A 20 12.31 -16.36 -35.70
CA LEU A 20 11.28 -15.42 -36.22
C LEU A 20 11.71 -14.56 -37.42
N ALA A 21 12.85 -14.85 -38.04
CA ALA A 21 13.35 -14.02 -39.16
C ALA A 21 13.12 -14.61 -40.57
N ASN A 22 12.51 -15.79 -40.75
CA ASN A 22 12.39 -16.41 -42.07
C ASN A 22 10.94 -16.74 -42.47
N ALA A 23 10.23 -15.74 -43.00
CA ALA A 23 9.33 -15.88 -44.14
C ALA A 23 8.92 -14.51 -44.72
N ASN A 24 9.47 -14.18 -45.90
CA ASN A 24 9.07 -13.10 -46.83
C ASN A 24 7.54 -13.10 -47.09
N SER A 25 6.81 -12.02 -47.43
CA SER A 25 7.11 -10.80 -48.20
C SER A 25 5.94 -9.78 -48.09
N THR A 26 6.29 -8.49 -47.95
CA THR A 26 5.71 -7.31 -48.65
C THR A 26 4.27 -6.81 -48.33
N ILE A 27 4.25 -5.60 -47.74
CA ILE A 27 3.19 -4.55 -47.64
C ILE A 27 2.06 -4.84 -46.64
N TYR A 28 2.16 -4.31 -45.42
CA TYR A 28 1.51 -3.07 -44.93
C TYR A 28 2.26 -2.61 -43.66
N LYS A 29 2.53 -1.30 -43.53
CA LYS A 29 3.11 -0.71 -42.32
C LYS A 29 2.07 -0.79 -41.19
N LEU A 30 2.31 -1.61 -40.18
CA LEU A 30 1.65 -1.55 -38.87
C LEU A 30 2.72 -1.54 -37.79
N SER A 31 2.50 -0.77 -36.72
CA SER A 31 3.48 -0.64 -35.65
C SER A 31 3.55 -1.92 -34.81
N PRO A 32 4.65 -2.23 -34.12
CA PRO A 32 4.81 -3.47 -33.35
C PRO A 32 3.75 -3.73 -32.25
N PHE A 33 2.89 -2.74 -31.95
CA PHE A 33 1.84 -2.83 -30.94
C PHE A 33 0.52 -3.44 -31.45
N GLU A 34 0.24 -3.42 -32.76
CA GLU A 34 -1.03 -3.90 -33.31
C GLU A 34 -1.08 -5.44 -33.49
N LEU A 35 0.07 -6.12 -33.48
CA LEU A 35 0.15 -7.58 -33.60
C LEU A 35 -0.19 -8.34 -32.31
N LEU A 36 -0.34 -7.65 -31.17
CA LEU A 36 -0.67 -8.28 -29.88
C LEU A 36 -2.17 -8.32 -29.57
N PHE A 37 -3.03 -7.62 -30.34
CA PHE A 37 -4.45 -7.49 -30.02
C PHE A 37 -5.43 -8.22 -30.96
N GLU A 38 -4.99 -8.80 -32.07
CA GLU A 38 -5.88 -9.49 -33.03
C GLU A 38 -5.93 -11.03 -32.90
N SER A 39 -5.58 -11.58 -31.74
CA SER A 39 -5.91 -12.99 -31.43
C SER A 39 -6.69 -13.14 -30.12
N GLN A 40 -7.78 -12.41 -29.98
CA GLN A 40 -8.89 -12.89 -29.16
C GLN A 40 -9.55 -14.10 -29.85
N LYS A 41 -8.95 -15.27 -29.63
CA LYS A 41 -9.67 -16.55 -29.55
C LYS A 41 -9.16 -17.26 -28.32
N THR A 42 -9.98 -17.27 -27.27
CA THR A 42 -9.94 -18.18 -26.11
C THR A 42 -8.54 -18.61 -25.69
N ILE A 43 -7.90 -17.83 -24.81
CA ILE A 43 -6.80 -18.35 -24.01
C ILE A 43 -7.44 -19.24 -22.93
N ASP A 44 -7.51 -20.52 -23.27
CA ASP A 44 -7.67 -21.61 -22.31
C ASP A 44 -6.57 -21.50 -21.25
N SER A 45 -6.90 -21.85 -20.01
CA SER A 45 -5.97 -21.86 -18.88
C SER A 45 -4.82 -22.85 -19.12
N THR A 46 -3.76 -22.42 -19.78
CA THR A 46 -2.52 -23.18 -19.90
C THR A 46 -1.67 -22.93 -18.66
N VAL A 47 -1.94 -23.77 -17.66
CA VAL A 47 -0.99 -24.11 -16.60
C VAL A 47 0.33 -24.51 -17.25
N PHE A 48 1.40 -23.76 -17.00
CA PHE A 48 2.75 -24.23 -17.32
C PHE A 48 3.02 -25.48 -16.46
N PRO A 49 3.44 -26.62 -17.05
CA PRO A 49 3.67 -27.83 -16.28
C PRO A 49 4.80 -27.59 -15.28
N LEU A 50 4.50 -27.78 -14.00
CA LEU A 50 5.50 -28.03 -12.98
C LEU A 50 6.28 -29.27 -13.41
N SER A 51 7.58 -29.13 -13.63
CA SER A 51 8.46 -30.28 -13.79
C SER A 51 8.48 -31.07 -12.48
N GLU A 52 7.83 -32.24 -12.47
CA GLU A 52 7.94 -33.23 -11.40
C GLU A 52 9.32 -33.90 -11.42
N THR A 53 10.37 -33.19 -10.99
CA THR A 53 11.61 -33.80 -10.51
C THR A 53 12.34 -32.79 -9.60
N ASP A 54 11.91 -32.70 -8.35
CA ASP A 54 12.78 -32.76 -7.17
C ASP A 54 11.93 -32.56 -5.91
N ASN A 55 11.15 -33.58 -5.61
CA ASN A 55 10.45 -33.72 -4.34
C ASN A 55 11.45 -34.18 -3.26
N LYS A 56 12.37 -33.28 -2.88
CA LYS A 56 13.22 -33.40 -1.69
C LYS A 56 13.42 -32.02 -1.08
N ALA A 57 12.54 -31.68 -0.14
CA ALA A 57 12.76 -30.73 0.96
C ALA A 57 13.73 -29.58 0.67
N GLN A 58 13.31 -28.59 -0.11
CA GLN A 58 13.90 -27.25 -0.04
C GLN A 58 13.12 -26.45 1.00
N THR A 59 13.73 -26.39 2.17
CA THR A 59 13.43 -25.51 3.30
C THR A 59 13.12 -24.08 2.86
N SER A 60 11.92 -23.59 3.17
CA SER A 60 11.60 -22.20 3.52
C SER A 60 12.61 -21.14 3.05
N GLU A 61 12.73 -20.91 1.75
CA GLU A 61 13.55 -19.79 1.24
C GLU A 61 12.76 -18.50 1.45
N THR A 62 13.29 -17.65 2.31
CA THR A 62 12.82 -16.29 2.59
C THR A 62 12.74 -15.48 1.29
N LEU A 63 11.53 -15.27 0.76
CA LEU A 63 11.30 -14.64 -0.54
C LEU A 63 11.40 -13.11 -0.46
N SER A 64 12.64 -12.61 -0.43
CA SER A 64 12.94 -11.22 -0.76
C SER A 64 12.67 -10.99 -2.25
N LYS A 65 11.65 -10.18 -2.57
CA LYS A 65 11.23 -9.89 -3.95
C LYS A 65 11.37 -8.41 -4.26
N LEU A 66 11.70 -8.09 -5.51
CA LEU A 66 11.46 -6.76 -6.07
C LEU A 66 10.18 -6.81 -6.89
N VAL A 67 9.19 -5.99 -6.52
CA VAL A 67 7.86 -5.99 -7.15
C VAL A 67 7.66 -4.69 -7.92
N VAL A 68 7.21 -4.82 -9.17
CA VAL A 68 6.96 -3.70 -10.09
C VAL A 68 5.57 -3.84 -10.71
N LEU A 69 4.81 -2.76 -10.70
CA LEU A 69 3.53 -2.68 -11.40
C LEU A 69 3.22 -1.25 -11.78
N GLY A 70 2.41 -1.04 -12.81
CA GLY A 70 2.03 0.29 -13.25
C GLY A 70 1.69 0.33 -14.73
N GLU A 71 1.07 1.42 -15.15
CA GLU A 71 0.72 1.62 -16.56
C GLU A 71 1.97 1.68 -17.44
N GLY A 72 1.87 1.05 -18.62
CA GLY A 72 2.96 1.01 -19.59
C GLY A 72 4.22 0.32 -19.07
N LEU A 73 4.10 -0.64 -18.14
CA LEU A 73 5.21 -1.52 -17.78
C LEU A 73 5.70 -2.26 -19.03
N ASN A 74 6.98 -2.11 -19.35
CA ASN A 74 7.60 -2.67 -20.55
C ASN A 74 9.05 -3.11 -20.26
N LEU A 75 9.68 -3.77 -21.24
CA LEU A 75 11.04 -4.29 -21.09
C LEU A 75 12.09 -3.19 -20.81
N GLU A 76 11.93 -2.00 -21.39
CA GLU A 76 12.85 -0.88 -21.17
C GLU A 76 12.84 -0.43 -19.70
N LYS A 77 11.65 -0.27 -19.10
CA LYS A 77 11.51 0.06 -17.68
C LYS A 77 12.14 -1.03 -16.80
N LEU A 78 11.92 -2.32 -17.11
CA LEU A 78 12.52 -3.43 -16.37
C LEU A 78 14.05 -3.46 -16.51
N GLN A 79 14.61 -3.14 -17.67
CA GLN A 79 16.06 -3.03 -17.89
C GLN A 79 16.67 -1.88 -17.07
N GLN A 80 15.98 -0.74 -16.98
CA GLN A 80 16.42 0.37 -16.14
C GLN A 80 16.42 -0.02 -14.66
N ILE A 81 15.39 -0.73 -14.19
CA ILE A 81 15.32 -1.26 -12.82
C ILE A 81 16.44 -2.26 -12.55
N ASN A 82 16.71 -3.19 -13.49
CA ASN A 82 17.83 -4.12 -13.37
C ASN A 82 19.18 -3.41 -13.25
N THR A 83 19.37 -2.34 -14.00
CA THR A 83 20.61 -1.56 -13.97
C THR A 83 20.77 -0.83 -12.64
N GLU A 84 19.68 -0.21 -12.17
CA GLU A 84 19.68 0.55 -10.92
C GLU A 84 19.86 -0.35 -9.70
N PHE A 85 19.35 -1.57 -9.70
CA PHE A 85 19.43 -2.51 -8.56
C PHE A 85 20.35 -3.70 -8.84
N ALA A 86 21.35 -3.54 -9.69
CA ALA A 86 22.32 -4.58 -10.02
C ALA A 86 23.05 -5.11 -8.75
N GLU A 87 23.22 -4.25 -7.74
CA GLU A 87 23.82 -4.61 -6.45
C GLU A 87 23.03 -5.70 -5.71
N LEU A 88 21.72 -5.80 -5.92
CA LEU A 88 20.83 -6.79 -5.28
C LEU A 88 20.81 -8.14 -5.98
N THR A 89 21.38 -8.22 -7.19
CA THR A 89 21.52 -9.45 -7.97
C THR A 89 20.17 -10.14 -8.20
N ILE A 90 19.44 -9.62 -9.20
CA ILE A 90 18.17 -10.17 -9.68
C ILE A 90 18.42 -11.47 -10.45
N GLN A 91 17.84 -12.57 -10.00
CA GLN A 91 18.05 -13.89 -10.58
C GLN A 91 17.09 -14.19 -11.74
N SER A 92 15.83 -13.83 -11.56
CA SER A 92 14.76 -14.08 -12.56
C SER A 92 13.61 -13.12 -12.35
N TRP A 93 12.84 -12.89 -13.42
CA TRP A 93 11.58 -12.16 -13.39
C TRP A 93 10.42 -13.12 -13.65
N GLN A 94 9.35 -12.96 -12.90
CA GLN A 94 8.05 -13.59 -13.12
C GLN A 94 7.03 -12.50 -13.38
N VAL A 95 6.23 -12.64 -14.43
CA VAL A 95 5.17 -11.69 -14.77
C VAL A 95 3.84 -12.40 -14.68
N SER A 96 2.90 -11.82 -13.95
CA SER A 96 1.54 -12.34 -13.80
C SER A 96 0.52 -11.23 -13.96
N PRO A 97 -0.75 -11.55 -14.26
CA PRO A 97 -1.85 -10.60 -14.10
C PRO A 97 -1.93 -10.08 -12.67
N LYS A 98 -2.43 -8.86 -12.49
CA LYS A 98 -2.73 -8.32 -11.16
C LYS A 98 -3.89 -9.09 -10.50
N VAL A 99 -3.79 -9.34 -9.20
CA VAL A 99 -4.91 -9.79 -8.37
C VAL A 99 -5.99 -8.70 -8.31
N SER A 100 -5.55 -7.45 -8.29
CA SER A 100 -6.39 -6.25 -8.17
C SER A 100 -7.11 -5.84 -9.46
N GLY A 101 -6.96 -6.57 -10.58
CA GLY A 101 -7.74 -6.37 -11.80
C GLY A 101 -6.90 -6.31 -13.06
N GLU A 102 -7.17 -5.34 -13.95
CA GLU A 102 -6.45 -5.19 -15.20
C GLU A 102 -5.00 -4.75 -14.98
N GLY A 103 -4.12 -5.21 -15.88
CA GLY A 103 -2.69 -4.95 -15.84
C GLY A 103 -1.87 -6.15 -15.37
N VAL A 104 -0.55 -5.92 -15.25
CA VAL A 104 0.42 -6.95 -14.90
C VAL A 104 1.28 -6.49 -13.72
N VAL A 105 1.77 -7.47 -12.98
CA VAL A 105 2.80 -7.31 -11.95
C VAL A 105 4.01 -8.13 -12.34
N ALA A 106 5.19 -7.54 -12.24
CA ALA A 106 6.47 -8.21 -12.43
C ALA A 106 7.17 -8.36 -11.08
N LYS A 107 7.50 -9.59 -10.70
CA LYS A 107 8.18 -9.93 -9.44
C LYS A 107 9.55 -10.52 -9.77
N ALA A 108 10.60 -9.93 -9.22
CA ALA A 108 11.97 -10.40 -9.35
C ALA A 108 12.45 -11.07 -8.06
N HIS A 109 13.07 -12.24 -8.19
CA HIS A 109 13.72 -12.93 -7.07
C HIS A 109 15.11 -12.35 -6.84
N LEU A 110 15.42 -11.98 -5.60
CA LEU A 110 16.67 -11.36 -5.20
C LEU A 110 17.53 -12.36 -4.41
N SER A 111 18.82 -12.41 -4.72
CA SER A 111 19.77 -13.28 -4.00
C SER A 111 20.46 -12.61 -2.81
N LYS A 112 20.31 -11.28 -2.66
CA LYS A 112 20.86 -10.52 -1.54
C LYS A 112 19.76 -9.94 -0.67
N THR A 113 20.06 -9.87 0.62
CA THR A 113 19.25 -9.15 1.61
C THR A 113 19.36 -7.65 1.38
N PHE A 114 18.30 -6.93 1.75
CA PHE A 114 18.22 -5.48 1.72
C PHE A 114 17.58 -4.99 3.02
N ASP A 115 17.58 -3.69 3.22
CA ASP A 115 16.87 -3.01 4.28
C ASP A 115 16.21 -1.73 3.73
N ASN A 116 15.53 -1.00 4.61
CA ASN A 116 14.80 0.21 4.25
C ASN A 116 15.73 1.37 3.81
N SER A 117 17.06 1.26 3.89
CA SER A 117 17.98 2.30 3.40
C SER A 117 17.87 2.53 1.88
N LEU A 118 17.38 1.53 1.14
CA LEU A 118 17.14 1.63 -0.29
C LEU A 118 15.81 2.29 -0.65
N ASN A 119 14.92 2.55 0.31
CA ASN A 119 13.58 3.07 0.04
C ASN A 119 13.60 4.44 -0.64
N SER A 120 14.57 5.31 -0.34
CA SER A 120 14.71 6.60 -1.01
C SER A 120 15.10 6.43 -2.49
N LYS A 121 16.01 5.49 -2.79
CA LYS A 121 16.39 5.12 -4.18
C LYS A 121 15.22 4.50 -4.94
N ILE A 122 14.47 3.60 -4.29
CA ILE A 122 13.23 3.02 -4.83
C ILE A 122 12.25 4.14 -5.19
N ALA A 123 12.00 5.07 -4.27
CA ALA A 123 11.05 6.16 -4.50
C ALA A 123 11.45 7.05 -5.67
N GLN A 124 12.73 7.40 -5.78
CA GLN A 124 13.25 8.20 -6.91
C GLN A 124 13.05 7.48 -8.25
N LEU A 125 13.35 6.17 -8.32
CA LEU A 125 13.18 5.40 -9.54
C LEU A 125 11.70 5.19 -9.90
N ALA A 126 10.87 4.85 -8.90
CA ALA A 126 9.41 4.71 -9.05
C ALA A 126 8.80 5.98 -9.67
N ASN A 127 9.18 7.15 -9.15
CA ASN A 127 8.72 8.44 -9.65
C ASN A 127 9.21 8.73 -11.08
N ARG A 128 10.48 8.43 -11.37
CA ARG A 128 11.07 8.64 -12.70
C ARG A 128 10.43 7.76 -13.77
N LEU A 129 10.12 6.50 -13.45
CA LEU A 129 9.53 5.54 -14.38
C LEU A 129 8.00 5.52 -14.38
N HIS A 130 7.39 6.24 -13.44
CA HIS A 130 5.96 6.26 -13.19
C HIS A 130 5.39 4.84 -13.01
N VAL A 131 5.97 4.10 -12.07
CA VAL A 131 5.56 2.74 -11.69
C VAL A 131 5.56 2.62 -10.18
N GLU A 132 4.72 1.73 -9.65
CA GLU A 132 4.94 1.19 -8.32
C GLU A 132 6.17 0.30 -8.34
N LEU A 133 7.03 0.50 -7.33
CA LEU A 133 8.24 -0.24 -7.12
C LEU A 133 8.42 -0.44 -5.62
N ALA A 134 8.64 -1.69 -5.21
CA ALA A 134 8.86 -2.04 -3.82
C ALA A 134 9.85 -3.20 -3.69
N LEU A 135 10.68 -3.12 -2.66
CA LEU A 135 11.41 -4.28 -2.14
C LEU A 135 10.56 -4.90 -1.04
N VAL A 136 10.11 -6.12 -1.26
CA VAL A 136 9.18 -6.85 -0.38
C VAL A 136 9.94 -7.95 0.33
N GLN A 137 10.00 -7.88 1.66
CA GLN A 137 10.67 -8.86 2.50
C GLN A 137 9.65 -9.50 3.45
N GLN A 138 9.51 -10.83 3.35
CA GLN A 138 8.64 -11.63 4.23
C GLN A 138 7.23 -11.02 4.38
N PRO A 139 6.50 -10.78 3.27
CA PRO A 139 5.18 -10.20 3.37
C PRO A 139 4.22 -11.19 4.05
N PRO A 140 3.17 -10.69 4.72
CA PRO A 140 2.07 -11.53 5.17
C PRO A 140 1.46 -12.31 4.00
N LYS A 141 0.98 -13.51 4.29
CA LYS A 141 0.36 -14.37 3.27
C LYS A 141 -1.13 -14.10 3.23
N LEU A 142 -1.65 -13.74 2.08
CA LEU A 142 -3.07 -13.40 1.94
C LEU A 142 -3.96 -14.58 2.35
N GLN A 143 -3.53 -15.81 2.07
CA GLN A 143 -4.39 -16.99 2.21
C GLN A 143 -4.50 -17.48 3.66
N GLU A 144 -3.68 -16.92 4.55
CA GLU A 144 -3.76 -17.12 5.99
C GLU A 144 -4.45 -15.88 6.58
N GLY A 145 -5.45 -16.09 7.45
CA GLY A 145 -6.14 -14.96 8.10
C GLY A 145 -5.17 -14.11 8.92
N GLY A 146 -5.25 -12.79 8.76
CA GLY A 146 -4.41 -11.83 9.46
C GLY A 146 -5.19 -10.67 10.07
N LEU A 147 -4.47 -9.62 10.47
CA LEU A 147 -5.01 -8.36 10.97
C LEU A 147 -4.44 -7.20 10.16
N MET A 148 -5.32 -6.35 9.63
CA MET A 148 -4.96 -5.08 9.01
C MET A 148 -5.55 -3.92 9.81
N VAL A 149 -4.72 -3.01 10.27
CA VAL A 149 -5.12 -1.76 10.93
C VAL A 149 -4.77 -0.58 10.03
N MET A 150 -5.71 0.32 9.83
CA MET A 150 -5.55 1.43 8.88
C MET A 150 -5.86 2.76 9.55
N ASP A 151 -5.15 3.83 9.17
CA ASP A 151 -5.63 5.19 9.44
C ASP A 151 -6.91 5.49 8.63
N MET A 152 -7.70 6.46 9.10
CA MET A 152 -8.93 6.88 8.46
C MET A 152 -8.71 8.05 7.48
N ASP A 153 -8.41 9.23 8.02
CA ASP A 153 -8.19 10.45 7.24
C ASP A 153 -6.98 10.26 6.30
N SER A 154 -7.09 10.76 5.07
CA SER A 154 -6.06 10.61 4.01
C SER A 154 -5.62 9.17 3.68
N THR A 155 -6.29 8.15 4.23
CA THR A 155 -6.00 6.73 3.99
C THR A 155 -7.26 5.96 3.57
N LEU A 156 -8.25 5.75 4.45
CA LEU A 156 -9.54 5.16 4.07
C LEU A 156 -10.41 6.15 3.29
N ILE A 157 -10.34 7.43 3.64
CA ILE A 157 -11.10 8.50 3.01
C ILE A 157 -10.15 9.56 2.45
N ALA A 158 -10.54 10.20 1.35
CA ALA A 158 -9.70 11.16 0.66
C ALA A 158 -9.72 12.59 1.25
N VAL A 159 -10.31 12.75 2.44
CA VAL A 159 -10.50 14.05 3.10
C VAL A 159 -10.04 13.98 4.55
N GLU A 160 -9.68 15.13 5.10
CA GLU A 160 -9.47 15.33 6.53
C GLU A 160 -10.80 15.72 7.18
N CYS A 161 -11.37 14.85 8.01
CA CYS A 161 -12.69 15.08 8.61
C CYS A 161 -12.81 16.41 9.37
N ILE A 162 -11.75 16.82 10.09
CA ILE A 162 -11.77 18.06 10.87
C ILE A 162 -11.82 19.31 9.98
N ASP A 163 -11.14 19.27 8.84
CA ASP A 163 -11.08 20.38 7.89
C ASP A 163 -12.42 20.54 7.16
N GLU A 164 -13.08 19.42 6.82
CA GLU A 164 -14.43 19.44 6.23
C GLU A 164 -15.48 20.00 7.21
N ILE A 165 -15.41 19.65 8.50
CA ILE A 165 -16.28 20.26 9.53
C ILE A 165 -16.00 21.77 9.62
N ALA A 166 -14.73 22.16 9.71
CA ALA A 166 -14.34 23.56 9.82
C ALA A 166 -14.81 24.38 8.62
N LYS A 167 -14.65 23.84 7.41
CA LYS A 167 -15.08 24.49 6.17
C LYS A 167 -16.59 24.69 6.12
N LEU A 168 -17.40 23.68 6.45
CA LEU A 168 -18.86 23.82 6.48
C LEU A 168 -19.33 24.80 7.57
N ALA A 169 -18.57 24.93 8.66
CA ALA A 169 -18.85 25.88 9.74
C ALA A 169 -18.32 27.31 9.49
N GLY A 170 -17.63 27.56 8.37
CA GLY A 170 -17.00 28.86 8.09
C GLY A 170 -15.77 29.17 8.96
N LEU A 171 -15.10 28.13 9.45
CA LEU A 171 -13.97 28.16 10.38
C LEU A 171 -12.67 27.60 9.78
N GLY A 172 -12.67 27.27 8.48
CA GLY A 172 -11.54 26.64 7.80
C GLY A 172 -10.21 27.37 8.01
N ASP A 173 -10.19 28.70 7.86
CA ASP A 173 -8.96 29.50 8.01
C ASP A 173 -8.35 29.39 9.42
N LYS A 174 -9.20 29.34 10.46
CA LYS A 174 -8.73 29.22 11.86
C LYS A 174 -8.14 27.85 12.13
N VAL A 175 -8.76 26.80 11.63
CA VAL A 175 -8.26 25.42 11.80
C VAL A 175 -6.97 25.24 11.03
N ALA A 176 -6.87 25.78 9.81
CA ALA A 176 -5.66 25.75 9.00
C ALA A 176 -4.47 26.44 9.69
N GLU A 177 -4.68 27.59 10.34
CA GLU A 177 -3.63 28.29 11.10
C GLU A 177 -3.06 27.41 12.23
N ILE A 178 -3.92 26.69 12.96
CA ILE A 178 -3.50 25.78 14.04
C ILE A 178 -2.79 24.55 13.48
N THR A 179 -3.27 23.99 12.36
CA THR A 179 -2.61 22.87 11.67
C THR A 179 -1.19 23.24 11.24
N GLU A 180 -1.00 24.44 10.69
CA GLU A 180 0.31 24.95 10.29
C GLU A 180 1.27 25.07 11.48
N LEU A 181 0.80 25.56 12.64
CA LEU A 181 1.61 25.62 13.86
C LEU A 181 2.06 24.22 14.32
N ALA A 182 1.18 23.22 14.22
CA ALA A 182 1.50 21.84 14.57
C ALA A 182 2.54 21.23 13.59
N MET A 183 2.39 21.49 12.29
CA MET A 183 3.35 21.04 11.28
C MET A 183 4.73 21.68 11.44
N GLN A 184 4.80 22.90 11.98
CA GLN A 184 6.04 23.58 12.37
C GLN A 184 6.64 23.05 13.69
N GLY A 185 6.00 22.08 14.34
CA GLY A 185 6.42 21.53 15.64
C GLY A 185 6.22 22.49 16.82
N LYS A 186 5.42 23.54 16.66
CA LYS A 186 5.13 24.52 17.73
C LYS A 186 4.03 24.06 18.68
N LEU A 187 3.23 23.08 18.26
CA LEU A 187 2.21 22.42 19.06
C LEU A 187 2.43 20.92 19.00
N ASP A 188 2.29 20.25 20.13
CA ASP A 188 2.20 18.79 20.10
C ASP A 188 0.87 18.32 19.48
N PHE A 189 0.76 17.02 19.20
CA PHE A 189 -0.43 16.46 18.55
C PHE A 189 -1.71 16.70 19.38
N ARG A 190 -1.64 16.56 20.71
CA ARG A 190 -2.82 16.67 21.58
C ARG A 190 -3.23 18.13 21.70
N GLU A 191 -2.28 19.04 21.86
CA GLU A 191 -2.50 20.49 21.85
C GLU A 191 -3.12 20.95 20.53
N SER A 192 -2.57 20.50 19.39
CA SER A 192 -3.12 20.79 18.07
C SER A 192 -4.55 20.27 17.93
N LEU A 193 -4.82 19.03 18.36
CA LEU A 193 -6.17 18.46 18.30
C LEU A 193 -7.15 19.26 19.16
N TYR A 194 -6.83 19.54 20.43
CA TYR A 194 -7.71 20.29 21.31
C TYR A 194 -7.98 21.70 20.79
N ASN A 195 -6.96 22.39 20.26
CA ASN A 195 -7.13 23.73 19.71
C ASN A 195 -8.02 23.73 18.46
N ARG A 196 -7.84 22.77 17.55
CA ARG A 196 -8.69 22.65 16.36
C ARG A 196 -10.12 22.27 16.73
N VAL A 197 -10.32 21.34 17.67
CA VAL A 197 -11.65 20.94 18.14
C VAL A 197 -12.34 22.08 18.88
N ALA A 198 -11.63 22.87 19.68
CA ALA A 198 -12.17 24.05 20.35
C ALA A 198 -12.74 25.07 19.37
N CYS A 199 -12.15 25.23 18.18
CA CYS A 199 -12.70 26.09 17.13
C CYS A 199 -14.11 25.67 16.71
N LEU A 200 -14.43 24.37 16.79
CA LEU A 200 -15.70 23.80 16.32
C LEU A 200 -16.84 23.92 17.35
N GLN A 201 -16.63 24.65 18.46
CA GLN A 201 -17.67 24.87 19.46
C GLN A 201 -18.93 25.50 18.85
N GLY A 202 -20.08 24.91 19.14
CA GLY A 202 -21.39 25.37 18.69
C GLY A 202 -21.81 24.88 17.30
N VAL A 203 -20.96 24.13 16.60
CA VAL A 203 -21.30 23.48 15.32
C VAL A 203 -22.39 22.43 15.55
N ASP A 204 -23.42 22.47 14.71
CA ASP A 204 -24.54 21.54 14.75
C ASP A 204 -24.12 20.15 14.25
N VAL A 205 -24.45 19.09 15.00
CA VAL A 205 -24.07 17.71 14.65
C VAL A 205 -24.74 17.25 13.35
N THR A 206 -25.85 17.86 12.92
CA THR A 206 -26.46 17.56 11.61
C THR A 206 -25.54 17.91 10.43
N LEU A 207 -24.61 18.86 10.59
CA LEU A 207 -23.60 19.16 9.56
C LEU A 207 -22.63 17.98 9.38
N LEU A 208 -22.27 17.31 10.47
CA LEU A 208 -21.40 16.13 10.43
C LEU A 208 -22.07 14.97 9.70
N GLN A 209 -23.39 14.79 9.86
CA GLN A 209 -24.15 13.77 9.13
C GLN A 209 -24.04 13.97 7.61
N GLY A 210 -24.15 15.21 7.14
CA GLY A 210 -24.02 15.55 5.72
C GLY A 210 -22.64 15.23 5.13
N ILE A 211 -21.57 15.43 5.91
CA ILE A 211 -20.20 15.03 5.54
C ILE A 211 -20.09 13.50 5.49
N ARG A 212 -20.53 12.84 6.57
CA ARG A 212 -20.44 11.39 6.77
C ARG A 212 -21.06 10.61 5.60
N ASP A 213 -22.28 10.99 5.20
CA ASP A 213 -23.03 10.28 4.16
C ASP A 213 -22.41 10.44 2.76
N ARG A 214 -21.46 11.38 2.60
CA ARG A 214 -20.78 11.69 1.33
C ARG A 214 -19.28 11.43 1.39
N LEU A 215 -18.78 10.74 2.42
CA LEU A 215 -17.36 10.48 2.57
C LEU A 215 -16.79 9.78 1.33
N PRO A 216 -15.83 10.41 0.64
CA PRO A 216 -15.19 9.81 -0.52
C PRO A 216 -14.25 8.72 -0.03
N LEU A 217 -14.64 7.46 -0.26
CA LEU A 217 -13.75 6.33 -0.01
C LEU A 217 -12.54 6.41 -0.94
N MET A 218 -11.38 6.07 -0.41
CA MET A 218 -10.14 6.04 -1.16
C MET A 218 -10.21 5.00 -2.29
N PRO A 219 -9.67 5.28 -3.50
CA PRO A 219 -9.66 4.32 -4.59
C PRO A 219 -9.10 2.96 -4.17
N GLY A 220 -9.75 1.88 -4.60
CA GLY A 220 -9.34 0.51 -4.28
C GLY A 220 -9.75 0.01 -2.89
N LEU A 221 -10.16 0.87 -1.95
CA LEU A 221 -10.49 0.46 -0.57
C LEU A 221 -11.53 -0.67 -0.51
N SER A 222 -12.68 -0.47 -1.17
CA SER A 222 -13.76 -1.46 -1.13
C SER A 222 -13.33 -2.83 -1.67
N LYS A 223 -12.47 -2.83 -2.70
CA LYS A 223 -11.92 -4.06 -3.29
C LYS A 223 -10.94 -4.73 -2.34
N LEU A 224 -10.00 -3.96 -1.77
CA LEU A 224 -9.05 -4.45 -0.77
C LEU A 224 -9.78 -5.10 0.40
N VAL A 225 -10.71 -4.38 1.02
CA VAL A 225 -11.49 -4.87 2.17
C VAL A 225 -12.24 -6.15 1.82
N HIS A 226 -12.89 -6.19 0.66
CA HIS A 226 -13.64 -7.36 0.23
C HIS A 226 -12.75 -8.60 0.10
N VAL A 227 -11.62 -8.50 -0.61
CA VAL A 227 -10.69 -9.62 -0.82
C VAL A 227 -10.10 -10.08 0.53
N MET A 228 -9.64 -9.15 1.36
CA MET A 228 -9.11 -9.43 2.69
C MET A 228 -10.11 -10.21 3.56
N GLN A 229 -11.37 -9.76 3.61
CA GLN A 229 -12.42 -10.43 4.38
C GLN A 229 -12.74 -11.83 3.86
N GLN A 230 -12.70 -12.06 2.54
CA GLN A 230 -12.86 -13.40 1.95
C GLN A 230 -11.78 -14.37 2.43
N HIS A 231 -10.58 -13.85 2.70
CA HIS A 231 -9.45 -14.58 3.27
C HIS A 231 -9.39 -14.51 4.81
N GLN A 232 -10.51 -14.19 5.46
CA GLN A 232 -10.66 -14.19 6.92
C GLN A 232 -9.79 -13.16 7.67
N TRP A 233 -9.28 -12.14 6.97
CA TRP A 233 -8.58 -11.04 7.62
C TRP A 233 -9.52 -10.20 8.49
N LYS A 234 -9.04 -9.85 9.68
CA LYS A 234 -9.64 -8.83 10.54
C LYS A 234 -9.16 -7.47 10.07
N ILE A 235 -10.08 -6.54 9.90
CA ILE A 235 -9.76 -5.18 9.43
C ILE A 235 -10.31 -4.20 10.44
N ALA A 236 -9.48 -3.25 10.86
CA ALA A 236 -9.83 -2.24 11.86
C ALA A 236 -9.32 -0.85 11.49
N ILE A 237 -9.94 0.16 12.09
CA ILE A 237 -9.52 1.57 12.01
C ILE A 237 -8.83 1.97 13.32
N ALA A 238 -7.68 2.63 13.22
CA ALA A 238 -7.08 3.35 14.33
C ALA A 238 -6.69 4.76 13.87
N SER A 239 -7.46 5.77 14.28
CA SER A 239 -7.35 7.12 13.71
C SER A 239 -7.33 8.23 14.76
N GLY A 240 -6.60 9.31 14.44
CA GLY A 240 -6.67 10.58 15.15
C GLY A 240 -7.92 11.41 14.81
N GLY A 241 -8.74 10.95 13.85
CA GLY A 241 -10.05 11.53 13.54
C GLY A 241 -11.10 11.22 14.61
N PHE A 242 -12.37 11.14 14.22
CA PHE A 242 -13.49 11.09 15.17
C PHE A 242 -14.39 9.86 15.04
N THR A 243 -14.92 9.37 16.17
CA THR A 243 -15.78 8.17 16.24
C THR A 243 -17.02 8.29 15.38
N PHE A 244 -17.58 9.51 15.26
CA PHE A 244 -18.73 9.78 14.40
C PHE A 244 -18.54 9.30 12.95
N PHE A 245 -17.32 9.42 12.40
CA PHE A 245 -16.99 8.95 11.05
C PHE A 245 -16.43 7.53 11.05
N ALA A 246 -15.56 7.22 12.01
CA ALA A 246 -14.90 5.91 12.08
C ALA A 246 -15.92 4.77 12.33
N ASP A 247 -16.90 4.97 13.21
CA ASP A 247 -17.95 3.98 13.49
C ASP A 247 -18.87 3.78 12.29
N TYR A 248 -19.16 4.85 11.54
CA TYR A 248 -19.91 4.75 10.30
C TYR A 248 -19.16 3.94 9.23
N LEU A 249 -17.86 4.19 9.06
CA LEU A 249 -17.03 3.41 8.14
C LEU A 249 -16.90 1.95 8.59
N LYS A 250 -16.79 1.71 9.90
CA LYS A 250 -16.80 0.36 10.48
C LYS A 250 -18.06 -0.41 10.09
N GLU A 251 -19.24 0.18 10.27
CA GLU A 251 -20.51 -0.43 9.89
C GLU A 251 -20.61 -0.62 8.37
N ARG A 252 -20.31 0.43 7.60
CA ARG A 252 -20.43 0.44 6.14
C ARG A 252 -19.53 -0.61 5.46
N LEU A 253 -18.34 -0.85 6.01
CA LEU A 253 -17.35 -1.77 5.46
C LEU A 253 -17.27 -3.10 6.22
N ASN A 254 -18.13 -3.32 7.22
CA ASN A 254 -18.14 -4.50 8.08
C ASN A 254 -16.78 -4.78 8.75
N LEU A 255 -16.17 -3.73 9.32
CA LEU A 255 -14.87 -3.81 10.00
C LEU A 255 -15.04 -4.35 11.42
N CYS A 256 -14.03 -5.03 11.94
CA CYS A 256 -14.12 -5.64 13.26
C CYS A 256 -14.07 -4.61 14.39
N GLU A 257 -13.30 -3.53 14.22
CA GLU A 257 -13.17 -2.46 15.22
C GLU A 257 -12.84 -1.11 14.58
N ALA A 258 -13.22 -0.03 15.28
CA ALA A 258 -12.78 1.32 14.99
C ALA A 258 -12.43 2.02 16.30
N VAL A 259 -11.25 2.63 16.36
CA VAL A 259 -10.74 3.38 17.51
C VAL A 259 -10.38 4.78 17.02
N SER A 260 -10.99 5.80 17.63
CA SER A 260 -10.78 7.21 17.27
C SER A 260 -11.22 8.15 18.40
N ASN A 261 -11.02 9.45 18.22
CA ASN A 261 -11.33 10.45 19.25
C ASN A 261 -12.84 10.70 19.35
N VAL A 262 -13.35 10.92 20.56
CA VAL A 262 -14.77 11.20 20.77
C VAL A 262 -15.00 12.71 20.87
N LEU A 263 -15.78 13.29 19.97
CA LEU A 263 -16.24 14.67 20.10
C LEU A 263 -17.36 14.76 21.16
N GLU A 264 -17.23 15.68 22.11
CA GLU A 264 -18.28 15.95 23.08
C GLU A 264 -19.43 16.71 22.42
N VAL A 265 -20.65 16.20 22.61
CA VAL A 265 -21.89 16.76 22.09
C VAL A 265 -22.82 17.09 23.26
N ALA A 266 -23.36 18.32 23.27
CA ALA A 266 -24.42 18.75 24.17
C ALA A 266 -25.48 19.50 23.38
N ASP A 267 -26.77 19.21 23.65
CA ASP A 267 -27.91 19.86 22.99
C ASP A 267 -27.84 19.85 21.45
N GLY A 268 -27.33 18.75 20.88
CA GLY A 268 -27.18 18.58 19.43
C GLY A 268 -26.02 19.36 18.80
N LYS A 269 -25.14 19.95 19.60
CA LYS A 269 -23.99 20.75 19.14
C LYS A 269 -22.67 20.26 19.72
N LEU A 270 -21.59 20.47 18.98
CA LEU A 270 -20.23 20.24 19.46
C LEU A 270 -19.91 21.23 20.59
N THR A 271 -19.37 20.73 21.70
CA THR A 271 -18.95 21.60 22.82
C THR A 271 -17.55 22.19 22.62
N GLY A 272 -16.83 21.70 21.61
CA GLY A 272 -15.42 22.05 21.37
C GLY A 272 -14.45 21.24 22.23
N LYS A 273 -14.86 20.09 22.77
CA LYS A 273 -13.99 19.21 23.57
C LYS A 273 -13.92 17.79 23.00
N VAL A 274 -12.80 17.13 23.31
CA VAL A 274 -12.61 15.69 23.07
C VAL A 274 -12.78 14.96 24.40
N ILE A 275 -13.53 13.85 24.41
CA ILE A 275 -13.76 13.00 25.58
C ILE A 275 -12.79 11.83 25.57
N GLY A 276 -12.29 11.47 26.75
CA GLY A 276 -11.52 10.26 26.97
C GLY A 276 -10.06 10.40 26.56
N GLU A 277 -9.43 9.26 26.27
CA GLU A 277 -8.03 9.23 25.84
C GLU A 277 -7.92 9.63 24.38
N VAL A 278 -7.02 10.56 24.07
CA VAL A 278 -6.72 10.92 22.69
C VAL A 278 -5.96 9.80 22.01
N ILE A 279 -6.41 9.45 20.81
CA ILE A 279 -5.80 8.45 19.93
C ILE A 279 -4.64 9.11 19.18
N ASP A 280 -3.45 9.01 19.78
CA ASP A 280 -2.18 9.42 19.18
C ASP A 280 -1.42 8.23 18.54
N ALA A 281 -0.19 8.47 18.08
CA ALA A 281 0.63 7.45 17.41
C ALA A 281 0.85 6.18 18.28
N ASN A 282 1.02 6.34 19.59
CA ASN A 282 1.21 5.21 20.50
C ASN A 282 -0.10 4.46 20.72
N ALA A 283 -1.23 5.19 20.83
CA ALA A 283 -2.55 4.58 20.93
C ALA A 283 -2.91 3.76 19.68
N LYS A 284 -2.50 4.20 18.48
CA LYS A 284 -2.65 3.43 17.24
C LYS A 284 -1.86 2.12 17.28
N ALA A 285 -0.59 2.17 17.67
CA ALA A 285 0.25 0.96 17.83
C ALA A 285 -0.30 0.00 18.90
N ALA A 286 -0.72 0.54 20.05
CA ALA A 286 -1.34 -0.24 21.12
C ALA A 286 -2.65 -0.91 20.66
N THR A 287 -3.41 -0.25 19.79
CA THR A 287 -4.63 -0.82 19.18
C THR A 287 -4.28 -2.03 18.31
N LEU A 288 -3.27 -1.93 17.44
CA LEU A 288 -2.82 -3.06 16.63
C LEU A 288 -2.43 -4.26 17.50
N LYS A 289 -1.60 -4.03 18.52
CA LYS A 289 -1.15 -5.09 19.42
C LYS A 289 -2.30 -5.75 20.18
N ARG A 290 -3.18 -4.95 20.79
CA ARG A 290 -4.36 -5.44 21.50
C ARG A 290 -5.26 -6.27 20.60
N LEU A 291 -5.48 -5.82 19.36
CA LEU A 291 -6.32 -6.53 18.40
C LEU A 291 -5.70 -7.84 17.94
N ALA A 292 -4.38 -7.85 17.70
CA ALA A 292 -3.65 -9.07 17.35
C ALA A 292 -3.78 -10.11 18.47
N GLU A 293 -3.59 -9.69 19.73
CA GLU A 293 -3.78 -10.53 20.91
C GLU A 293 -5.23 -11.04 21.03
N HIS A 294 -6.22 -10.13 20.92
CA HIS A 294 -7.64 -10.48 21.05
C HIS A 294 -8.11 -11.50 20.00
N TYR A 295 -7.69 -11.33 18.75
CA TYR A 295 -8.05 -12.21 17.64
C TYR A 295 -7.08 -13.38 17.46
N HIS A 296 -6.08 -13.53 18.33
CA HIS A 296 -5.05 -14.57 18.25
C HIS A 296 -4.31 -14.60 16.90
N VAL A 297 -4.09 -13.42 16.32
CA VAL A 297 -3.36 -13.25 15.06
C VAL A 297 -1.85 -13.22 15.36
N PRO A 298 -1.02 -14.04 14.70
CA PRO A 298 0.42 -13.99 14.90
C PRO A 298 0.98 -12.65 14.40
N ALA A 299 2.02 -12.14 15.06
CA ALA A 299 2.64 -10.86 14.71
C ALA A 299 3.04 -10.78 13.23
N SER A 300 3.51 -11.90 12.64
CA SER A 300 3.88 -12.01 11.22
C SER A 300 2.72 -11.85 10.22
N GLN A 301 1.47 -11.87 10.69
CA GLN A 301 0.26 -11.68 9.88
C GLN A 301 -0.44 -10.36 10.23
N THR A 302 0.34 -9.33 10.56
CA THR A 302 -0.18 -7.98 10.86
C THR A 302 0.27 -6.97 9.81
N ILE A 303 -0.68 -6.15 9.36
CA ILE A 303 -0.48 -5.05 8.41
C ILE A 303 -0.91 -3.76 9.07
N ALA A 304 -0.14 -2.69 8.89
CA ALA A 304 -0.51 -1.34 9.24
C ALA A 304 -0.43 -0.43 8.01
N VAL A 305 -1.48 0.34 7.73
CA VAL A 305 -1.54 1.26 6.58
C VAL A 305 -1.73 2.69 7.07
N GLY A 306 -0.92 3.61 6.58
CA GLY A 306 -1.05 5.04 6.88
C GLY A 306 -0.29 5.91 5.88
N ASP A 307 -0.57 7.22 5.91
CA ASP A 307 0.05 8.22 5.04
C ASP A 307 0.99 9.17 5.80
N GLY A 308 0.80 9.27 7.13
CA GLY A 308 1.36 10.32 7.95
C GLY A 308 2.44 9.87 8.94
N ALA A 309 3.18 10.84 9.48
CA ALA A 309 4.21 10.58 10.49
C ALA A 309 3.62 10.06 11.82
N ASN A 310 2.35 10.36 12.08
CA ASN A 310 1.55 9.84 13.19
C ASN A 310 1.30 8.33 13.09
N ASP A 311 1.46 7.71 11.92
CA ASP A 311 1.25 6.27 11.72
C ASP A 311 2.51 5.45 11.87
N LEU A 312 3.69 6.09 11.84
CA LEU A 312 4.98 5.42 11.84
C LEU A 312 5.17 4.46 13.01
N VAL A 313 4.64 4.78 14.19
CA VAL A 313 4.75 3.90 15.37
C VAL A 313 3.89 2.65 15.19
N MET A 314 2.67 2.78 14.67
CA MET A 314 1.79 1.65 14.34
C MET A 314 2.37 0.81 13.20
N MET A 315 2.92 1.47 12.17
CA MET A 315 3.56 0.81 11.03
C MET A 315 4.80 0.02 11.43
N ALA A 316 5.59 0.52 12.37
CA ALA A 316 6.76 -0.16 12.90
C ALA A 316 6.41 -1.33 13.84
N GLU A 317 5.24 -1.28 14.50
CA GLU A 317 4.74 -2.38 15.33
C GLU A 317 4.20 -3.56 14.49
N ALA A 318 3.66 -3.27 13.30
CA ALA A 318 3.18 -4.30 12.37
C ALA A 318 4.35 -5.07 11.72
N ALA A 319 4.09 -6.32 11.32
CA ALA A 319 5.03 -7.05 10.47
C ALA A 319 5.19 -6.41 9.09
N PHE A 320 4.15 -5.73 8.61
CA PHE A 320 4.15 -5.10 7.29
C PHE A 320 3.53 -3.71 7.32
N GLY A 321 4.40 -2.69 7.35
CA GLY A 321 4.01 -1.29 7.31
C GLY A 321 3.86 -0.78 5.86
N VAL A 322 2.71 -0.23 5.52
CA VAL A 322 2.37 0.23 4.18
C VAL A 322 2.17 1.74 4.20
N ALA A 323 3.05 2.47 3.50
CA ALA A 323 2.88 3.88 3.23
C ALA A 323 1.93 4.08 2.05
N TYR A 324 0.77 4.69 2.26
CA TYR A 324 -0.20 4.95 1.18
C TYR A 324 -0.23 6.44 0.84
N HIS A 325 0.13 6.80 -0.40
CA HIS A 325 0.19 8.20 -0.89
C HIS A 325 0.90 9.15 0.09
N ALA A 326 1.89 8.58 0.79
CA ALA A 326 2.46 9.15 2.00
C ALA A 326 3.54 10.20 1.68
N LYS A 327 3.85 11.04 2.68
CA LYS A 327 5.02 11.92 2.61
C LYS A 327 6.32 11.11 2.48
N PRO A 328 7.38 11.63 1.83
CA PRO A 328 8.63 10.88 1.60
C PRO A 328 9.21 10.23 2.87
N VAL A 329 9.22 10.95 3.99
CA VAL A 329 9.74 10.44 5.28
C VAL A 329 9.00 9.22 5.80
N VAL A 330 7.72 9.06 5.43
CA VAL A 330 6.90 7.90 5.83
C VAL A 330 7.21 6.73 4.91
N GLY A 331 7.23 6.97 3.59
CA GLY A 331 7.61 5.95 2.60
C GLY A 331 9.03 5.39 2.80
N GLU A 332 9.97 6.20 3.28
CA GLU A 332 11.33 5.75 3.60
C GLU A 332 11.39 4.75 4.76
N LYS A 333 10.43 4.81 5.70
CA LYS A 333 10.40 3.97 6.89
C LYS A 333 9.47 2.76 6.77
N ALA A 334 8.56 2.76 5.80
CA ALA A 334 7.62 1.69 5.57
C ALA A 334 8.27 0.44 4.97
N SER A 335 7.63 -0.73 5.11
CA SER A 335 8.01 -1.96 4.40
C SER A 335 7.80 -1.78 2.90
N VAL A 336 6.69 -1.16 2.50
CA VAL A 336 6.37 -0.81 1.10
C VAL A 336 5.64 0.53 1.02
N ALA A 337 5.65 1.14 -0.16
CA ALA A 337 4.89 2.36 -0.43
C ALA A 337 4.08 2.24 -1.73
N ILE A 338 2.81 2.63 -1.67
CA ILE A 338 1.90 2.81 -2.82
C ILE A 338 1.90 4.29 -3.16
N ARG A 339 2.29 4.66 -4.38
CA ARG A 339 2.53 6.06 -4.79
C ARG A 339 1.49 6.61 -5.76
N PHE A 340 0.98 5.75 -6.63
CA PHE A 340 0.11 6.10 -7.75
C PHE A 340 -1.21 5.32 -7.72
N GLY A 341 -1.12 4.01 -7.42
CA GLY A 341 -2.27 3.12 -7.41
C GLY A 341 -3.23 3.37 -6.24
N GLY A 342 -4.40 2.71 -6.31
CA GLY A 342 -5.33 2.63 -5.18
C GLY A 342 -4.86 1.67 -4.10
N LEU A 343 -5.57 1.63 -2.98
CA LEU A 343 -5.27 0.77 -1.83
C LEU A 343 -5.23 -0.73 -2.18
N ASP A 344 -5.98 -1.16 -3.20
CA ASP A 344 -5.99 -2.53 -3.69
C ASP A 344 -4.64 -2.99 -4.28
N THR A 345 -3.74 -2.04 -4.60
CA THR A 345 -2.34 -2.32 -4.95
C THR A 345 -1.62 -3.11 -3.87
N LEU A 346 -2.02 -2.97 -2.60
CA LEU A 346 -1.46 -3.73 -1.49
C LEU A 346 -1.53 -5.25 -1.73
N LEU A 347 -2.59 -5.74 -2.39
CA LEU A 347 -2.75 -7.17 -2.71
C LEU A 347 -1.57 -7.73 -3.52
N GLU A 348 -0.91 -6.89 -4.33
CA GLU A 348 0.20 -7.33 -5.18
C GLU A 348 1.51 -7.50 -4.41
N PHE A 349 1.61 -6.90 -3.22
CA PHE A 349 2.77 -6.99 -2.33
C PHE A 349 2.67 -8.14 -1.32
N LEU A 350 1.52 -8.81 -1.22
CA LEU A 350 1.33 -9.96 -0.35
C LEU A 350 1.75 -11.27 -1.04
N ASP A 351 2.00 -12.29 -0.22
CA ASP A 351 2.35 -13.65 -0.67
C ASP A 351 1.14 -14.54 -0.92
#